data_AF-A0A0M2JND6-F1
#
_entry.id   AF-A0A0M2JND6-F1
#
_cell.length_a   1.000
_cell.length_b   1.000
_cell.length_c   1.000
_cell.angle_alpha   90.00
_cell.angle_beta   90.00
_cell.angle_gamma   90.00
#
_symmetry.space_group_name_H-M   'P 1'
#
loop_
_entity.id
_entity.type
_entity.pdbx_description
1 polymer ?
#
loop_
_entity_poly.entity_id
_entity_poly.type
_entity_poly.pdbx_seq_one_letter_code
_entity_poly.pdbx_strand_id
1 'polypeptide(L)'
;MAQNAGPHILAGMGIGNSYVAQVDRILAAAVSLFPDQNSAPATEPAEARAAGEEIPEGGSGLAAAAEDAAARYRSDDARAAALSDAFREAVRDAATIATRAGETAQGIARAACAQAEVALGERPEPHNLTQLVRQMDGRLAAMQEHIRYTRQQLEVSAQQINAHAAEMAALRQA
;
A
#
# COMPACT_ATOMS: atom_id res chain seq x y z
N MET A 1 -52.91 3.43 38.39
CA MET A 1 -52.38 2.46 37.42
C MET A 1 -51.01 2.97 36.96
N ALA A 2 -49.94 2.55 37.63
CA ALA A 2 -48.58 2.92 37.27
C ALA A 2 -48.05 1.92 36.23
N GLN A 3 -47.73 2.40 35.03
CA GLN A 3 -47.13 1.60 33.97
C GLN A 3 -45.68 1.27 34.36
N ASN A 4 -45.44 -0.02 34.46
CA ASN A 4 -44.16 -0.66 34.71
C ASN A 4 -43.30 -0.54 33.44
N ALA A 5 -42.43 0.49 33.37
CA ALA A 5 -41.46 0.64 32.29
C ALA A 5 -40.38 -0.44 32.47
N GLY A 6 -40.45 -1.48 31.64
CA GLY A 6 -39.68 -2.71 31.81
C GLY A 6 -38.16 -2.56 31.61
N PRO A 7 -37.37 -3.50 32.18
CA PRO A 7 -35.90 -3.52 32.17
C PRO A 7 -35.25 -3.78 30.79
N HIS A 8 -36.03 -3.87 29.71
CA HIS A 8 -35.52 -4.20 28.37
C HIS A 8 -34.77 -3.05 27.67
N ILE A 9 -35.00 -1.79 28.06
CA ILE A 9 -34.39 -0.63 27.39
C ILE A 9 -32.90 -0.46 27.78
N LEU A 10 -32.53 -0.83 29.02
CA LEU A 10 -31.14 -0.74 29.48
C LEU A 10 -30.24 -1.84 28.91
N ALA A 11 -30.79 -3.03 28.60
CA ALA A 11 -30.03 -4.13 28.00
C ALA A 11 -29.66 -3.86 26.52
N GLY A 12 -30.52 -3.16 25.77
CA GLY A 12 -30.25 -2.81 24.36
C GLY A 12 -29.10 -1.82 24.18
N MET A 13 -28.92 -0.90 25.14
CA MET A 13 -27.86 0.13 25.11
C MET A 13 -26.45 -0.47 25.29
N GLY A 14 -26.31 -1.51 26.12
CA GLY A 14 -25.03 -2.22 26.30
C GLY A 14 -24.60 -3.03 25.07
N ILE A 15 -25.57 -3.63 24.36
CA ILE A 15 -25.29 -4.47 23.18
C ILE A 15 -24.83 -3.60 22.00
N GLY A 16 -25.51 -2.49 21.72
CA GLY A 16 -25.14 -1.57 20.63
C GLY A 16 -23.72 -1.01 20.77
N ASN A 17 -23.37 -0.54 21.98
CA ASN A 17 -22.02 -0.02 22.26
C ASN A 17 -20.94 -1.12 22.13
N SER A 18 -21.22 -2.34 22.57
CA SER A 18 -20.27 -3.46 22.46
C SER A 18 -19.99 -3.87 21.01
N TYR A 19 -21.02 -3.86 20.16
CA TYR A 19 -20.90 -4.15 18.74
C TYR A 19 -20.10 -3.06 18.01
N VAL A 20 -20.40 -1.79 18.24
CA VAL A 20 -19.64 -0.67 17.66
C VAL A 20 -18.17 -0.74 18.07
N ALA A 21 -17.87 -1.01 19.35
CA ALA A 21 -16.50 -1.16 19.82
C ALA A 21 -15.77 -2.38 19.22
N GLN A 22 -16.51 -3.40 18.77
CA GLN A 22 -15.94 -4.53 18.05
C GLN A 22 -15.66 -4.19 16.59
N VAL A 23 -16.59 -3.51 15.91
CA VAL A 23 -16.42 -3.04 14.54
C VAL A 23 -15.25 -2.06 14.46
N ASP A 24 -15.16 -1.12 15.39
CA ASP A 24 -14.07 -0.16 15.49
C ASP A 24 -12.70 -0.87 15.63
N ARG A 25 -12.59 -1.85 16.52
CA ARG A 25 -11.37 -2.67 16.65
C ARG A 25 -11.00 -3.41 15.37
N ILE A 26 -11.98 -3.96 14.65
CA ILE A 26 -11.74 -4.65 13.36
C ILE A 26 -11.26 -3.65 12.30
N LEU A 27 -11.88 -2.47 12.21
CA LEU A 27 -11.50 -1.43 11.25
C LEU A 27 -10.12 -0.85 11.59
N ALA A 28 -9.80 -0.65 12.88
CA ALA A 28 -8.48 -0.22 13.32
C ALA A 28 -7.39 -1.26 12.96
N ALA A 29 -7.65 -2.54 13.19
CA ALA A 29 -6.76 -3.62 12.78
C ALA A 29 -6.58 -3.67 11.25
N ALA A 30 -7.65 -3.45 10.48
CA ALA A 30 -7.58 -3.38 9.02
C ALA A 30 -6.74 -2.18 8.54
N VAL A 31 -6.87 -1.01 9.18
CA VAL A 31 -6.06 0.17 8.86
C VAL A 31 -4.58 -0.08 9.14
N SER A 32 -4.23 -0.82 10.19
CA SER A 32 -2.84 -1.15 10.52
C SER A 32 -2.13 -2.07 9.50
N LEU A 33 -2.87 -2.63 8.53
CA LEU A 33 -2.27 -3.41 7.43
C LEU A 33 -1.54 -2.53 6.42
N PHE A 34 -1.82 -1.22 6.41
CA PHE A 34 -1.23 -0.28 5.46
C PHE A 34 -0.06 0.47 6.10
N PRO A 35 0.99 0.80 5.34
CA PRO A 35 2.14 1.50 5.87
C PRO A 35 1.76 2.89 6.37
N ASP A 36 2.33 3.28 7.51
CA ASP A 36 2.19 4.64 8.03
C ASP A 36 2.85 5.64 7.08
N GLN A 37 2.22 6.80 6.86
CA GLN A 37 2.74 7.85 5.98
C GLN A 37 4.14 8.37 6.39
N ASN A 38 4.56 8.10 7.63
CA ASN A 38 5.88 8.46 8.15
C ASN A 38 6.96 7.40 7.88
N SER A 39 6.59 6.22 7.37
CA SER A 39 7.52 5.16 7.02
C SER A 39 7.97 5.31 5.57
N ALA A 40 8.73 6.36 5.27
CA ALA A 40 9.38 6.46 3.96
C ALA A 40 10.40 5.31 3.83
N PRO A 41 10.38 4.53 2.73
CA PRO A 41 11.47 3.59 2.48
C PRO A 41 12.75 4.39 2.28
N ALA A 42 13.78 4.07 3.06
CA ALA A 42 15.11 4.63 2.88
C ALA A 42 15.63 4.20 1.50
N THR A 43 15.49 5.06 0.50
CA THR A 43 16.13 4.86 -0.80
C THR A 43 17.61 5.17 -0.61
N GLU A 44 18.45 4.14 -0.46
CA GLU A 44 19.89 4.34 -0.47
C GLU A 44 20.30 4.98 -1.83
N PRO A 45 21.12 6.05 -1.80
CA PRO A 45 21.62 6.65 -3.02
C PRO A 45 22.57 5.67 -3.72
N ALA A 46 22.41 5.53 -5.04
CA ALA A 46 23.33 4.74 -5.85
C ALA A 46 24.74 5.34 -5.79
N GLU A 47 25.72 4.50 -5.47
CA GLU A 47 27.15 4.85 -5.50
C GLU A 47 27.55 5.41 -6.87
N ALA A 48 28.39 6.45 -6.84
CA ALA A 48 28.81 7.21 -7.99
C ALA A 48 29.58 6.35 -9.02
N ARG A 49 29.17 6.45 -10.30
CA ARG A 49 29.88 5.89 -11.46
C ARG A 49 31.34 6.36 -11.49
N ALA A 50 32.27 5.42 -11.67
CA ALA A 50 33.68 5.71 -11.95
C ALA A 50 33.82 6.41 -13.32
N ALA A 51 34.62 7.48 -13.37
CA ALA A 51 34.93 8.21 -14.59
C ALA A 51 35.75 7.34 -15.55
N GLY A 52 35.34 7.26 -16.81
CA GLY A 52 35.98 6.44 -17.85
C GLY A 52 37.40 6.92 -18.17
N GLU A 53 38.32 5.97 -18.30
CA GLU A 53 39.72 6.17 -18.67
C GLU A 53 39.86 6.37 -20.19
N GLU A 54 40.67 7.35 -20.61
CA GLU A 54 40.89 7.69 -22.03
C GLU A 54 41.58 6.54 -22.78
N ILE A 55 40.98 6.14 -23.91
CA ILE A 55 41.49 5.08 -24.78
C ILE A 55 42.64 5.64 -25.64
N PRO A 56 43.82 5.00 -25.71
CA PRO A 56 44.90 5.44 -26.58
C PRO A 56 44.57 5.21 -28.07
N GLU A 57 44.66 6.28 -28.87
CA GLU A 57 44.50 6.23 -30.33
C GLU A 57 45.69 5.52 -30.99
N GLY A 58 45.46 4.36 -31.62
CA GLY A 58 46.49 3.68 -32.40
C GLY A 58 45.91 2.66 -33.38
N GLY A 59 46.03 2.92 -34.69
CA GLY A 59 45.40 2.18 -35.81
C GLY A 59 45.81 0.73 -36.04
N SER A 60 45.87 -0.07 -34.98
CA SER A 60 46.01 -1.53 -35.01
C SER A 60 44.67 -2.19 -34.72
N GLY A 61 44.49 -3.48 -35.03
CA GLY A 61 43.27 -4.24 -34.69
C GLY A 61 42.89 -4.19 -33.19
N LEU A 62 43.83 -3.78 -32.33
CA LEU A 62 43.59 -3.48 -30.92
C LEU A 62 42.70 -2.23 -30.71
N ALA A 63 42.87 -1.16 -31.49
CA ALA A 63 42.01 0.03 -31.37
C ALA A 63 40.58 -0.28 -31.82
N ALA A 64 40.40 -1.03 -32.90
CA ALA A 64 39.07 -1.49 -33.31
C ALA A 64 38.43 -2.39 -32.24
N ALA A 65 39.20 -3.27 -31.60
CA ALA A 65 38.73 -4.09 -30.48
C ALA A 65 38.41 -3.25 -29.23
N ALA A 66 39.20 -2.21 -28.94
CA ALA A 66 38.96 -1.30 -27.83
C ALA A 66 37.72 -0.42 -28.06
N GLU A 67 37.50 0.07 -29.27
CA GLU A 67 36.30 0.82 -29.65
C GLU A 67 35.04 -0.04 -29.56
N ASP A 68 35.09 -1.29 -30.05
CA ASP A 68 33.99 -2.26 -29.96
C ASP A 68 33.70 -2.64 -28.49
N ALA A 69 34.74 -2.87 -27.68
CA ALA A 69 34.58 -3.08 -26.24
C ALA A 69 33.97 -1.86 -25.55
N ALA A 70 34.44 -0.65 -25.86
CA ALA A 70 33.90 0.59 -25.29
C ALA A 70 32.44 0.84 -25.73
N ALA A 71 32.07 0.48 -26.96
CA ALA A 71 30.68 0.54 -27.43
C ALA A 71 29.78 -0.43 -26.66
N ARG A 72 30.25 -1.66 -26.40
CA ARG A 72 29.54 -2.65 -25.58
C ARG A 72 29.38 -2.17 -24.15
N TYR A 73 30.45 -1.69 -23.52
CA TYR A 73 30.39 -1.13 -22.17
C TYR A 73 29.36 0.01 -22.06
N ARG A 74 29.35 0.95 -23.00
CA ARG A 74 28.36 2.04 -23.00
C ARG A 74 26.92 1.53 -23.19
N SER A 75 26.73 0.53 -24.04
CA SER A 75 25.42 -0.08 -24.26
C SER A 75 24.91 -0.79 -23.00
N ASP A 76 25.77 -1.58 -22.34
CA ASP A 76 25.40 -2.31 -21.13
C ASP A 76 25.17 -1.37 -19.95
N ASP A 77 25.97 -0.31 -19.83
CA ASP A 77 25.80 0.74 -18.82
C ASP A 77 24.49 1.53 -19.03
N ALA A 78 24.11 1.84 -20.28
CA ALA A 78 22.82 2.45 -20.60
C ALA A 78 21.64 1.52 -20.26
N ARG A 79 21.78 0.22 -20.55
CA ARG A 79 20.76 -0.79 -20.23
C ARG A 79 20.60 -0.98 -18.72
N ALA A 80 21.71 -1.02 -17.97
CA ALA A 80 21.69 -1.13 -16.51
C ALA A 80 21.04 0.10 -15.85
N ALA A 81 21.31 1.30 -16.38
CA ALA A 81 20.64 2.52 -15.92
C ALA A 81 19.12 2.48 -16.17
N ALA A 82 18.69 2.12 -17.38
CA ALA A 82 17.28 2.01 -17.72
C ALA A 82 16.52 1.01 -16.83
N LEU A 83 17.13 -0.15 -16.53
CA LEU A 83 16.53 -1.14 -15.63
C LEU A 83 16.49 -0.68 -14.18
N SER A 84 17.53 0.02 -13.71
CA SER A 84 17.55 0.60 -12.37
C SER A 84 16.43 1.63 -12.19
N ASP A 85 16.20 2.46 -13.21
CA ASP A 85 15.12 3.45 -13.19
C ASP A 85 13.74 2.79 -13.24
N ALA A 86 13.55 1.77 -14.08
CA ALA A 86 12.30 0.99 -14.13
C ALA A 86 12.00 0.30 -12.79
N PHE A 87 13.03 -0.28 -12.15
CA PHE A 87 12.88 -0.89 -10.82
C PHE A 87 12.45 0.14 -9.76
N ARG A 88 13.11 1.30 -9.72
CA ARG A 88 12.75 2.38 -8.78
C ARG A 88 11.34 2.90 -9.01
N GLU A 89 10.92 3.02 -10.28
CA GLU A 89 9.56 3.42 -10.61
C GLU A 89 8.54 2.41 -10.09
N ALA A 90 8.75 1.11 -10.35
CA ALA A 90 7.86 0.05 -9.88
C ALA A 90 7.73 0.03 -8.33
N VAL A 91 8.83 0.27 -7.62
CA VAL A 91 8.82 0.39 -6.15
C VAL A 91 8.05 1.64 -5.70
N ARG A 92 8.23 2.78 -6.37
CA ARG A 92 7.50 4.02 -6.06
C ARG A 92 6.00 3.88 -6.30
N ASP A 93 5.62 3.20 -7.38
CA ASP A 93 4.23 2.92 -7.70
C ASP A 93 3.59 2.03 -6.65
N ALA A 94 4.27 0.94 -6.24
CA ALA A 94 3.82 0.07 -5.16
C ALA A 94 3.62 0.84 -3.84
N ALA A 95 4.57 1.72 -3.48
CA ALA A 95 4.45 2.57 -2.30
C ALA A 95 3.26 3.54 -2.40
N THR A 96 3.04 4.13 -3.57
CA THR A 96 1.90 5.02 -3.82
C THR A 96 0.56 4.28 -3.68
N ILE A 97 0.47 3.05 -4.20
CA ILE A 97 -0.71 2.18 -4.05
C ILE A 97 -0.97 1.91 -2.56
N ALA A 98 0.06 1.55 -1.80
CA ALA A 98 -0.06 1.23 -0.38
C ALA A 98 -0.51 2.45 0.44
N THR A 99 0.05 3.64 0.19
CA THR A 99 -0.33 4.89 0.87
C THR A 99 -1.78 5.26 0.58
N ARG A 100 -2.19 5.28 -0.69
CA ARG A 100 -3.59 5.58 -1.08
C ARG A 100 -4.58 4.58 -0.49
N ALA A 101 -4.18 3.31 -0.40
CA ALA A 101 -5.00 2.29 0.22
C ALA A 101 -5.17 2.55 1.73
N GLY A 102 -4.11 2.96 2.43
CA GLY A 102 -4.17 3.38 3.82
C GLY A 102 -5.11 4.57 4.05
N GLU A 103 -5.02 5.61 3.21
CA GLU A 103 -5.92 6.78 3.28
C GLU A 103 -7.39 6.39 3.10
N THR A 104 -7.67 5.50 2.14
CA THR A 104 -9.02 5.01 1.88
C THR A 104 -9.55 4.19 3.06
N ALA A 105 -8.73 3.31 3.63
CA ALA A 105 -9.08 2.53 4.82
C ALA A 105 -9.39 3.42 6.03
N GLN A 106 -8.57 4.45 6.27
CA GLN A 106 -8.82 5.45 7.31
C GLN A 106 -10.14 6.20 7.07
N GLY A 107 -10.45 6.55 5.82
CA GLY A 107 -11.73 7.17 5.45
C GLY A 107 -12.93 6.30 5.78
N ILE A 108 -12.86 4.99 5.50
CA ILE A 108 -13.90 4.02 5.85
C ILE A 108 -14.08 3.95 7.38
N ALA A 109 -12.98 3.86 8.14
CA ALA A 109 -13.00 3.80 9.60
C ALA A 109 -13.61 5.07 10.22
N ARG A 110 -13.20 6.27 9.77
CA ARG A 110 -13.76 7.55 10.24
C ARG A 110 -15.25 7.65 9.94
N ALA A 111 -15.68 7.23 8.75
CA ALA A 111 -17.09 7.22 8.39
C ALA A 111 -17.91 6.27 9.28
N ALA A 112 -17.35 5.12 9.66
CA ALA A 112 -17.99 4.19 10.59
C ALA A 112 -18.14 4.80 11.98
N CYS A 113 -17.09 5.45 12.49
CA CYS A 113 -17.12 6.13 13.79
C CYS A 113 -18.19 7.24 13.82
N ALA A 114 -18.19 8.15 12.83
CA ALA A 114 -19.17 9.22 12.74
C ALA A 114 -20.62 8.70 12.66
N GLN A 115 -20.85 7.60 11.95
CA GLN A 115 -22.17 6.97 11.86
C GLN A 115 -22.61 6.34 13.19
N ALA A 116 -21.67 5.74 13.92
CA ALA A 116 -21.94 5.19 15.24
C ALA A 116 -22.29 6.29 16.25
N GLU A 117 -21.58 7.42 16.25
CA GLU A 117 -21.87 8.57 17.11
C GLU A 117 -23.30 9.11 16.90
N VAL A 118 -23.73 9.24 15.64
CA VAL A 118 -25.08 9.72 15.31
C VAL A 118 -26.16 8.73 15.77
N ALA A 119 -25.94 7.43 15.58
CA ALA A 119 -26.93 6.41 15.89
C ALA A 119 -27.04 6.09 17.39
N LEU A 120 -25.96 6.27 18.15
CA LEU A 120 -25.86 5.99 19.58
C LEU A 120 -26.21 7.18 20.49
N GLY A 121 -26.83 8.24 19.96
CA GLY A 121 -27.23 9.43 20.73
C GLY A 121 -28.02 9.11 22.02
N GLU A 122 -28.35 10.13 22.82
CA GLU A 122 -28.82 9.98 24.23
C GLU A 122 -29.95 8.95 24.48
N ARG A 123 -30.81 8.68 23.48
CA ARG A 123 -31.72 7.54 23.46
C ARG A 123 -31.69 6.82 22.11
N PRO A 124 -31.00 5.67 22.01
CA PRO A 124 -30.98 4.90 20.78
C PRO A 124 -32.33 4.18 20.59
N GLU A 125 -33.07 4.59 19.57
CA GLU A 125 -34.29 3.92 19.14
C GLU A 125 -33.94 2.58 18.44
N PRO A 126 -34.75 1.50 18.59
CA PRO A 126 -34.48 0.20 17.96
C PRO A 126 -34.30 0.26 16.44
N HIS A 127 -35.02 1.19 15.79
CA HIS A 127 -34.89 1.45 14.37
C HIS A 127 -33.49 1.99 14.01
N ASN A 128 -32.96 2.92 14.82
CA ASN A 128 -31.62 3.49 14.64
C ASN A 128 -30.53 2.44 14.86
N LEU A 129 -30.72 1.53 15.82
CA LEU A 129 -29.80 0.41 16.05
C LEU A 129 -29.75 -0.56 14.86
N THR A 130 -30.90 -0.86 14.25
CA THR A 130 -30.95 -1.74 13.06
C THR A 130 -30.27 -1.07 11.86
N GLN A 131 -30.50 0.23 11.67
CA GLN A 131 -29.83 1.01 10.63
C GLN A 131 -28.32 1.06 10.87
N LEU A 132 -27.88 1.25 12.12
CA LEU A 132 -26.48 1.26 12.50
C LEU A 132 -25.79 -0.06 12.15
N VAL A 133 -26.36 -1.21 12.53
CA VAL A 133 -25.79 -2.52 12.21
C VAL A 133 -25.65 -2.69 10.71
N ARG A 134 -26.70 -2.38 9.93
CA ARG A 134 -26.63 -2.46 8.46
C ARG A 134 -25.55 -1.55 7.87
N GLN A 135 -25.35 -0.35 8.42
CA GLN A 135 -24.31 0.56 7.98
C GLN A 135 -22.91 0.05 8.34
N MET A 136 -22.71 -0.42 9.57
CA MET A 136 -21.44 -1.00 10.02
C MET A 136 -21.05 -2.25 9.23
N ASP A 137 -22.00 -3.15 8.97
CA ASP A 137 -21.78 -4.32 8.11
C ASP A 137 -21.40 -3.88 6.68
N GLY A 138 -22.02 -2.82 6.16
CA GLY A 138 -21.64 -2.21 4.89
C GLY A 138 -20.21 -1.67 4.89
N ARG A 139 -19.75 -1.06 6.00
CA ARG A 139 -18.36 -0.57 6.15
C ARG A 139 -17.36 -1.72 6.24
N LEU A 140 -17.70 -2.79 6.95
CA LEU A 140 -16.88 -3.99 7.02
C LEU A 140 -16.75 -4.65 5.64
N ALA A 141 -17.85 -4.78 4.90
CA ALA A 141 -17.82 -5.31 3.53
C ALA A 141 -16.97 -4.43 2.60
N ALA A 142 -17.11 -3.11 2.68
CA ALA A 142 -16.28 -2.18 1.92
C ALA A 142 -14.79 -2.29 2.27
N MET A 143 -14.44 -2.45 3.55
CA MET A 143 -13.07 -2.64 4.00
C MET A 143 -12.49 -3.97 3.49
N GLN A 144 -13.27 -5.06 3.55
CA GLN A 144 -12.85 -6.37 3.04
C GLN A 144 -12.59 -6.34 1.53
N GLU A 145 -13.48 -5.70 0.78
CA GLU A 145 -13.33 -5.55 -0.66
C GLU A 145 -12.10 -4.69 -1.00
N HIS A 146 -11.90 -3.60 -0.26
CA HIS A 146 -10.74 -2.73 -0.41
C HIS A 146 -9.43 -3.49 -0.15
N ILE A 147 -9.33 -4.25 0.94
CA ILE A 147 -8.16 -5.10 1.24
C ILE A 147 -7.93 -6.11 0.11
N ARG A 148 -8.99 -6.77 -0.38
CA ARG A 148 -8.90 -7.74 -1.47
C ARG A 148 -8.33 -7.10 -2.74
N TYR A 149 -8.87 -5.95 -3.13
CA TYR A 149 -8.43 -5.20 -4.30
C TYR A 149 -6.98 -4.72 -4.15
N THR A 150 -6.61 -4.12 -3.01
CA THR A 150 -5.23 -3.66 -2.78
C THR A 150 -4.25 -4.82 -2.80
N ARG A 151 -4.60 -5.97 -2.22
CA ARG A 151 -3.73 -7.16 -2.26
C ARG A 151 -3.42 -7.59 -3.69
N GLN A 152 -4.43 -7.62 -4.56
CA GLN A 152 -4.25 -7.96 -5.98
C GLN A 152 -3.32 -6.95 -6.68
N GLN A 153 -3.49 -5.65 -6.42
CA GLN A 153 -2.60 -4.62 -6.98
C GLN A 153 -1.15 -4.78 -6.51
N LEU A 154 -0.95 -5.02 -5.22
CA LEU A 154 0.39 -5.23 -4.65
C LEU A 154 1.04 -6.53 -5.14
N GLU A 155 0.26 -7.60 -5.36
CA GLU A 155 0.76 -8.84 -5.97
C GLU A 155 1.30 -8.58 -7.39
N VAL A 156 0.60 -7.77 -8.20
CA VAL A 156 1.07 -7.39 -9.53
C VAL A 156 2.35 -6.55 -9.46
N SER A 157 2.41 -5.55 -8.57
CA SER A 157 3.62 -4.75 -8.38
C SER A 157 4.81 -5.59 -7.88
N ALA A 158 4.58 -6.52 -6.96
CA ALA A 158 5.61 -7.43 -6.47
C ALA A 158 6.17 -8.33 -7.59
N GLN A 159 5.32 -8.81 -8.50
CA GLN A 159 5.77 -9.57 -9.67
C GLN A 159 6.66 -8.72 -10.59
N GLN A 160 6.30 -7.46 -10.84
CA GLN A 160 7.11 -6.54 -11.65
C GLN A 160 8.46 -6.24 -11.01
N ILE A 161 8.48 -5.94 -9.71
CA ILE A 161 9.73 -5.70 -8.96
C ILE A 161 10.64 -6.92 -9.03
N ASN A 162 10.10 -8.13 -8.85
CA ASN A 162 10.87 -9.37 -8.93
C ASN A 162 11.41 -9.63 -10.35
N ALA A 163 10.62 -9.34 -11.39
CA ALA A 163 11.06 -9.46 -12.77
C ALA A 163 12.24 -8.52 -13.07
N HIS A 164 12.12 -7.23 -12.71
CA HIS A 164 13.21 -6.26 -12.89
C HIS A 164 14.45 -6.61 -12.04
N ALA A 165 14.27 -7.12 -10.83
CA ALA A 165 15.38 -7.60 -9.99
C ALA A 165 16.12 -8.79 -10.63
N ALA A 166 15.39 -9.75 -11.21
CA ALA A 166 15.99 -10.87 -11.92
C ALA A 166 16.75 -10.43 -13.18
N GLU A 167 16.20 -9.48 -13.94
CA GLU A 167 16.85 -8.89 -15.12
C GLU A 167 18.15 -8.15 -14.75
N MET A 168 18.16 -7.39 -13.66
CA MET A 168 19.38 -6.75 -13.15
C MET A 168 20.42 -7.78 -12.67
N ALA A 169 20.00 -8.87 -12.02
CA ALA A 169 20.90 -9.93 -11.59
C ALA A 169 21.55 -10.66 -12.78
N ALA A 170 20.79 -10.90 -13.85
CA ALA A 170 21.30 -11.51 -15.07
C ALA A 170 22.35 -10.62 -15.77
N LEU A 171 22.17 -9.29 -15.77
CA LEU A 171 23.16 -8.36 -16.34
C LEU A 171 24.47 -8.30 -15.55
N ARG A 172 24.46 -8.55 -14.24
CA ARG A 172 25.69 -8.60 -13.43
C ARG A 172 26.52 -9.87 -13.65
N GLN A 173 25.93 -10.90 -14.26
CA GLN A 173 26.56 -12.19 -14.53
C GLN A 173 27.02 -12.34 -15.99
N ALA A 174 26.63 -11.42 -16.87
CA ALA A 174 27.00 -11.36 -18.28
C ALA A 174 28.31 -10.57 -18.46
#